data_AF-A0A7W9UMH5-F1
#
_entry.id   AF-A0A7W9UMH5-F1
#
_cell.length_a   1.000
_cell.length_b   1.000
_cell.length_c   1.000
_cell.angle_alpha   90.00
_cell.angle_beta   90.00
_cell.angle_gamma   90.00
#
_symmetry.space_group_name_H-M   'P 1'
#
loop_
_entity.id
_entity.type
_entity.pdbx_description
1 polymer ?
#
loop_
_entity_poly.entity_id
_entity_poly.type
_entity_poly.pdbx_seq_one_letter_code
_entity_poly.pdbx_strand_id
1 'polypeptide(L)'
;MGDRRMYEDRLVAVVESVARRRGYSFRLTAPDAVMLSGPTTFVMFLGNLRRRAAALEVEEWPALVDDVFDTREVEGAVDRESPLDYTDFRVMRNLVRTRLYSTGSGLGNEVRRIVAPGLIQRVVIDRIHTVTPVTYDMLAQWPIGEWDLFALADRNVYADGGVEIQYARFDVDVADGLAPIALLTGPEYLTAHARWLGDYPVTGPHGAVFILPAKESMYVYPVTGLEVIRSVTVLAHLAVSHAANDPWPINSWVYLWHNGSLDLAATVRPSDDGVEIRPTPRFGDYINTLGDTEP
;
A
#
# COMPACT_ATOMS: atom_id res chain seq x y z
N MET A 1 -5.60 27.43 4.34
CA MET A 1 -4.26 27.07 4.89
C MET A 1 -4.17 27.22 6.41
N GLY A 2 -4.93 28.12 7.07
CA GLY A 2 -4.94 28.26 8.54
C GLY A 2 -5.65 27.12 9.29
N ASP A 3 -6.70 26.54 8.71
CA ASP A 3 -7.50 25.50 9.36
C ASP A 3 -6.70 24.18 9.55
N ARG A 4 -5.99 23.74 8.50
CA ARG A 4 -5.21 22.49 8.51
C ARG A 4 -4.11 22.45 9.58
N ARG A 5 -3.44 23.58 9.86
CA ARG A 5 -2.44 23.69 10.94
C ARG A 5 -3.06 23.58 12.34
N MET A 6 -4.23 24.18 12.53
CA MET A 6 -4.96 24.11 13.80
C MET A 6 -5.50 22.70 14.08
N TYR A 7 -5.95 21.98 13.05
CA TYR A 7 -6.34 20.57 13.13
C TYR A 7 -5.15 19.63 13.43
N GLU A 8 -3.99 19.88 12.82
CA GLU A 8 -2.75 19.12 13.05
C GLU A 8 -2.28 19.20 14.51
N ASP A 9 -2.36 20.38 15.11
CA ASP A 9 -1.99 20.60 16.52
C ASP A 9 -3.03 20.01 17.48
N ARG A 10 -4.32 20.03 17.12
CA ARG A 10 -5.40 19.47 17.94
C ARG A 10 -5.32 17.95 18.06
N LEU A 11 -5.05 17.24 16.95
CA LEU A 11 -4.93 15.77 17.00
C LEU A 11 -3.71 15.35 17.83
N VAL A 12 -2.59 16.06 17.70
CA VAL A 12 -1.40 15.82 18.53
C VAL A 12 -1.74 15.97 20.02
N ALA A 13 -2.49 17.01 20.39
CA ALA A 13 -2.94 17.21 21.77
C ALA A 13 -3.87 16.08 22.26
N VAL A 14 -4.75 15.56 21.40
CA VAL A 14 -5.59 14.39 21.71
C VAL A 14 -4.71 13.16 21.95
N VAL A 15 -3.73 12.88 21.07
CA VAL A 15 -2.81 11.75 21.23
C VAL A 15 -2.01 11.87 22.53
N GLU A 16 -1.48 13.04 22.84
CA GLU A 16 -0.74 13.27 24.08
C GLU A 16 -1.63 13.08 25.32
N SER A 17 -2.87 13.59 25.28
CA SER A 17 -3.84 13.43 26.37
C SER A 17 -4.18 11.96 26.63
N VAL A 18 -4.51 11.21 25.58
CA VAL A 18 -4.80 9.77 25.67
C VAL A 18 -3.57 8.99 26.15
N ALA A 19 -2.39 9.29 25.61
CA ALA A 19 -1.12 8.67 26.03
C ALA A 19 -0.89 8.83 27.54
N ARG A 20 -1.00 10.07 28.05
CA ARG A 20 -0.81 10.37 29.49
C ARG A 20 -1.86 9.64 30.34
N ARG A 21 -3.12 9.63 29.92
CA ARG A 21 -4.20 8.91 30.61
C ARG A 21 -3.93 7.40 30.70
N ARG A 22 -3.35 6.82 29.65
CA ARG A 22 -2.95 5.40 29.57
C ARG A 22 -1.57 5.10 30.17
N GLY A 23 -0.90 6.09 30.79
CA GLY A 23 0.39 5.90 31.44
C GLY A 23 1.59 5.84 30.49
N TYR A 24 1.45 6.30 29.25
CA TYR A 24 2.55 6.45 28.30
C TYR A 24 3.14 7.86 28.38
N SER A 25 4.46 7.93 28.28
CA SER A 25 5.16 9.15 27.89
C SER A 25 5.04 9.38 26.38
N PHE A 26 4.96 10.64 25.99
CA PHE A 26 4.78 11.08 24.61
C PHE A 26 6.00 11.89 24.17
N ARG A 27 6.58 11.56 23.01
CA ARG A 27 7.67 12.33 22.41
C ARG A 27 7.50 12.40 20.90
N LEU A 28 7.35 13.60 20.36
CA LEU A 28 7.42 13.83 18.92
C LEU A 28 8.85 13.57 18.43
N THR A 29 9.04 12.60 17.53
CA THR A 29 10.35 12.22 16.99
C THR A 29 10.57 12.74 15.57
N ALA A 30 9.49 13.01 14.85
CA ALA A 30 9.46 13.66 13.55
C ALA A 30 8.11 14.40 13.38
N PRO A 31 7.93 15.29 12.38
CA PRO A 31 6.66 16.02 12.19
C PRO A 31 5.40 15.12 12.17
N ASP A 32 5.55 13.89 11.68
CA ASP A 32 4.46 12.92 11.52
C ASP A 32 4.69 11.63 12.33
N ALA A 33 5.58 11.63 13.32
CA ALA A 33 5.86 10.44 14.12
C ALA A 33 6.03 10.77 15.60
N VAL A 34 5.31 10.03 16.44
CA VAL A 34 5.40 10.13 17.90
C VAL A 34 5.87 8.80 18.46
N MET A 35 6.87 8.87 19.34
CA MET A 35 7.29 7.76 20.18
C MET A 35 6.44 7.77 21.45
N LEU A 36 5.86 6.61 21.75
CA LEU A 36 5.07 6.36 22.95
C LEU A 36 5.81 5.32 23.78
N SER A 37 6.08 5.64 25.05
CA SER A 37 6.82 4.74 25.95
C SER A 37 6.08 4.61 27.29
N GLY A 38 5.67 3.39 27.62
CA GLY A 38 4.95 3.03 28.84
C GLY A 38 5.06 1.51 29.08
N PRO A 39 3.94 0.79 29.30
CA PRO A 39 3.93 -0.67 29.35
C PRO A 39 4.54 -1.35 28.11
N THR A 40 4.42 -0.70 26.95
CA THR A 40 5.10 -1.05 25.70
C THR A 40 5.76 0.21 25.11
N THR A 41 6.68 0.03 24.17
CA THR A 41 7.26 1.14 23.41
C THR A 41 6.96 0.96 21.93
N PHE A 42 6.34 1.96 21.32
CA PHE A 42 6.04 1.93 19.90
C PHE A 42 6.01 3.33 19.27
N VAL A 43 6.21 3.37 17.96
CA VAL A 43 6.06 4.58 17.15
C VAL A 43 4.68 4.59 16.51
N MET A 44 3.98 5.71 16.67
CA MET A 44 2.72 5.99 15.99
C MET A 44 2.96 7.03 14.89
N PHE A 45 2.60 6.68 13.66
CA PHE A 45 2.68 7.59 12.52
C PHE A 45 1.41 8.43 12.43
N LEU A 46 1.53 9.72 12.73
CA LEU A 46 0.42 10.67 12.76
C LEU A 46 -0.21 10.89 11.39
N GLY A 47 0.54 10.74 10.29
CA GLY A 47 -0.01 10.93 8.94
C GLY A 47 -1.19 9.99 8.64
N ASN A 48 -1.14 8.74 9.10
CA ASN A 48 -2.26 7.81 8.94
C ASN A 48 -3.43 8.15 9.87
N LEU A 49 -3.11 8.49 11.12
CA LEU A 49 -4.11 8.86 12.11
C LEU A 49 -4.87 10.13 11.68
N ARG A 50 -4.18 11.12 11.11
CA ARG A 50 -4.78 12.34 10.56
C ARG A 50 -5.76 12.05 9.44
N ARG A 51 -5.44 11.11 8.54
CA ARG A 51 -6.36 10.69 7.47
C ARG A 51 -7.62 10.02 8.02
N ARG A 52 -7.48 9.09 8.98
CA ARG A 52 -8.63 8.49 9.67
C ARG A 52 -9.47 9.53 10.41
N ALA A 53 -8.82 10.45 11.11
CA ALA A 53 -9.47 11.52 11.86
C ALA A 53 -10.19 12.54 10.96
N ALA A 54 -9.70 12.77 9.74
CA ALA A 54 -10.33 13.68 8.78
C ALA A 54 -11.71 13.20 8.29
N ALA A 55 -12.01 11.90 8.44
CA ALA A 55 -13.30 11.30 8.09
C ALA A 55 -14.27 11.24 9.29
N LEU A 56 -13.89 11.74 10.47
CA LEU A 56 -14.65 11.66 11.72
C LEU A 56 -14.86 13.05 12.33
N GLU A 57 -15.92 13.18 13.13
CA GLU A 57 -16.12 14.38 13.94
C GLU A 57 -15.06 14.46 15.05
N VAL A 58 -14.72 15.68 15.49
CA VAL A 58 -13.57 15.87 16.40
C VAL A 58 -13.79 15.23 17.76
N GLU A 59 -15.03 15.10 18.19
CA GLU A 59 -15.46 14.43 19.41
C GLU A 59 -15.17 12.91 19.38
N GLU A 60 -15.04 12.32 18.18
CA GLU A 60 -14.75 10.89 17.98
C GLU A 60 -13.25 10.60 17.98
N TRP A 61 -12.39 11.62 17.83
CA TRP A 61 -10.95 11.43 17.76
C TRP A 61 -10.33 10.75 18.98
N PRO A 62 -10.74 11.03 20.24
CA PRO A 62 -10.21 10.29 21.38
C PRO A 62 -10.47 8.79 21.29
N ALA A 63 -11.65 8.38 20.80
CA ALA A 63 -11.99 6.96 20.62
C ALA A 63 -11.15 6.33 19.50
N LEU A 64 -10.95 7.04 18.39
CA LEU A 64 -10.02 6.63 17.33
C LEU A 64 -8.59 6.41 17.85
N VAL A 65 -8.10 7.31 18.72
CA VAL A 65 -6.76 7.19 19.31
C VAL A 65 -6.72 6.02 20.29
N ASP A 66 -7.73 5.87 21.15
CA ASP A 66 -7.86 4.75 22.08
C ASP A 66 -7.80 3.39 21.36
N ASP A 67 -8.53 3.24 20.25
CA ASP A 67 -8.50 2.04 19.39
C ASP A 67 -7.08 1.68 18.92
N VAL A 68 -6.28 2.70 18.56
CA VAL A 68 -4.88 2.46 18.20
C VAL A 68 -4.05 2.00 19.40
N PHE A 69 -4.27 2.55 20.59
CA PHE A 69 -3.60 2.08 21.80
C PHE A 69 -4.02 0.66 22.17
N ASP A 70 -5.31 0.35 22.14
CA ASP A 70 -5.85 -0.98 22.44
C ASP A 70 -5.24 -2.02 21.51
N THR A 71 -5.18 -1.72 20.21
CA THR A 71 -4.52 -2.58 19.22
C THR A 71 -3.06 -2.83 19.61
N ARG A 72 -2.28 -1.78 19.91
CA ARG A 72 -0.85 -1.93 20.27
C ARG A 72 -0.61 -2.60 21.61
N GLU A 73 -1.51 -2.43 22.57
CA GLU A 73 -1.44 -3.09 23.87
C GLU A 73 -1.70 -4.59 23.74
N VAL A 74 -2.70 -4.98 22.93
CA VAL A 74 -2.96 -6.38 22.60
C VAL A 74 -1.76 -6.99 21.87
N GLU A 75 -1.24 -6.32 20.85
CA GLU A 75 -0.03 -6.75 20.12
C GLU A 75 1.15 -6.98 21.09
N GLY A 76 1.44 -6.01 21.96
CA GLY A 76 2.54 -6.10 22.92
C GLY A 76 2.29 -7.07 24.09
N ALA A 77 1.03 -7.38 24.41
CA ALA A 77 0.70 -8.43 25.38
C ALA A 77 0.95 -9.82 24.78
N VAL A 78 0.46 -10.07 23.56
CA VAL A 78 0.70 -11.31 22.82
C VAL A 78 2.20 -11.58 22.67
N ASP A 79 3.00 -10.55 22.36
CA ASP A 79 4.45 -10.66 22.25
C ASP A 79 5.15 -11.00 23.56
N ARG A 80 4.61 -10.56 24.70
CA ARG A 80 5.18 -10.87 26.03
C ARG A 80 4.77 -12.25 26.53
N GLU A 81 3.53 -12.65 26.29
CA GLU A 81 2.99 -13.93 26.75
C GLU A 81 3.51 -15.11 25.91
N SER A 82 3.67 -14.89 24.60
CA SER A 82 4.14 -15.91 23.66
C SER A 82 5.11 -15.27 22.65
N PRO A 83 6.35 -14.93 23.08
CA PRO A 83 7.33 -14.33 22.19
C PRO A 83 7.63 -15.27 21.03
N LEU A 84 7.57 -14.73 19.81
CA LEU A 84 7.91 -15.47 18.62
C LEU A 84 9.44 -15.60 18.54
N ASP A 85 9.94 -16.83 18.44
CA ASP A 85 11.34 -17.07 18.12
C ASP A 85 11.56 -16.83 16.62
N TYR A 86 11.99 -15.61 16.28
CA TYR A 86 12.30 -15.23 14.90
C TYR A 86 13.45 -16.04 14.28
N THR A 87 14.21 -16.80 15.08
CA THR A 87 15.29 -17.66 14.58
C THR A 87 14.79 -19.02 14.09
N ASP A 88 13.62 -19.48 14.55
CA ASP A 88 13.02 -20.74 14.11
C ASP A 88 12.37 -20.60 12.73
N PHE A 89 13.18 -20.81 11.69
CA PHE A 89 12.71 -20.76 10.31
C PHE A 89 11.60 -21.79 10.00
N ARG A 90 11.47 -22.89 10.75
CA ARG A 90 10.39 -23.87 10.53
C ARG A 90 9.02 -23.28 10.82
N VAL A 91 8.95 -22.35 11.76
CA VAL A 91 7.75 -21.55 12.05
C VAL A 91 7.67 -20.38 11.07
N MET A 92 8.76 -19.62 10.90
CA MET A 92 8.74 -18.40 10.09
C MET A 92 8.35 -18.64 8.64
N ARG A 93 8.74 -19.77 8.04
CA ARG A 93 8.41 -20.13 6.65
C ARG A 93 6.92 -20.13 6.33
N ASN A 94 6.05 -20.33 7.32
CA ASN A 94 4.59 -20.31 7.15
C ASN A 94 3.99 -18.93 7.44
N LEU A 95 4.78 -18.03 8.04
CA LEU A 95 4.34 -16.69 8.43
C LEU A 95 4.83 -15.60 7.48
N VAL A 96 5.79 -15.90 6.61
CA VAL A 96 6.34 -14.92 5.67
C VAL A 96 5.38 -14.68 4.50
N ARG A 97 5.08 -13.42 4.22
CA ARG A 97 4.31 -12.96 3.04
C ARG A 97 5.04 -11.85 2.34
N THR A 98 4.67 -11.57 1.09
CA THR A 98 5.15 -10.39 0.38
C THR A 98 4.09 -9.30 0.32
N ARG A 99 4.56 -8.05 0.25
CA ARG A 99 3.69 -6.89 0.10
C ARG A 99 4.39 -5.79 -0.67
N LEU A 100 3.66 -5.05 -1.49
CA LEU A 100 4.20 -3.92 -2.23
C LEU A 100 4.06 -2.62 -1.45
N TYR A 101 5.09 -1.80 -1.55
CA TYR A 101 5.18 -0.50 -0.89
C TYR A 101 5.84 0.52 -1.82
N SER A 102 5.62 1.80 -1.53
CA SER A 102 6.39 2.87 -2.19
C SER A 102 7.85 2.84 -1.75
N THR A 103 8.76 3.18 -2.66
CA THR A 103 10.21 3.29 -2.37
C THR A 103 10.54 4.26 -1.24
N GLY A 104 9.67 5.24 -0.97
CA GLY A 104 9.81 6.19 0.13
C GLY A 104 9.43 5.64 1.51
N SER A 105 8.79 4.48 1.57
CA SER A 105 8.56 3.78 2.84
C SER A 105 9.83 2.98 3.20
N GLY A 106 10.16 2.83 4.48
CA GLY A 106 11.16 1.88 4.97
C GLY A 106 12.11 2.35 6.06
N LEU A 107 12.62 1.38 6.81
CA LEU A 107 13.54 1.58 7.95
C LEU A 107 15.01 1.27 7.60
N GLY A 108 15.29 0.85 6.37
CA GLY A 108 16.65 0.76 5.81
C GLY A 108 17.27 -0.65 5.79
N ASN A 109 16.98 -1.52 6.76
CA ASN A 109 17.55 -2.89 6.86
C ASN A 109 16.57 -4.02 6.49
N GLU A 110 15.49 -3.70 5.82
CA GLU A 110 14.43 -4.66 5.48
C GLU A 110 14.78 -5.42 4.20
N VAL A 111 14.50 -6.73 4.16
CA VAL A 111 14.64 -7.55 2.95
C VAL A 111 13.64 -7.05 1.91
N ARG A 112 14.18 -6.51 0.80
CA ARG A 112 13.39 -5.80 -0.20
C ARG A 112 14.02 -5.86 -1.58
N ARG A 113 13.18 -5.86 -2.61
CA ARG A 113 13.59 -5.70 -4.00
C ARG A 113 12.74 -4.66 -4.72
N ILE A 114 13.32 -3.99 -5.71
CA ILE A 114 12.57 -3.10 -6.61
C ILE A 114 11.80 -3.98 -7.59
N VAL A 115 10.49 -3.74 -7.73
CA VAL A 115 9.63 -4.46 -8.69
C VAL A 115 9.23 -3.59 -9.88
N ALA A 116 9.16 -2.27 -9.68
CA ALA A 116 8.97 -1.25 -10.71
C ALA A 116 9.51 0.09 -10.17
N PRO A 117 9.76 1.10 -11.03
CA PRO A 117 10.13 2.43 -10.53
C PRO A 117 9.10 2.95 -9.51
N GLY A 118 9.56 3.30 -8.30
CA GLY A 118 8.70 3.77 -7.21
C GLY A 118 8.03 2.69 -6.37
N LEU A 119 8.20 1.41 -6.72
CA LEU A 119 7.52 0.28 -6.11
C LEU A 119 8.53 -0.77 -5.66
N ILE A 120 8.53 -1.07 -4.37
CA ILE A 120 9.34 -2.13 -3.77
C ILE A 120 8.44 -3.24 -3.26
N GLN A 121 8.95 -4.46 -3.32
CA GLN A 121 8.37 -5.61 -2.63
C GLN A 121 9.20 -5.92 -1.40
N ARG A 122 8.52 -6.20 -0.29
CA ARG A 122 9.15 -6.62 0.97
C ARG A 122 8.67 -7.98 1.39
N VAL A 123 9.49 -8.65 2.17
CA VAL A 123 9.06 -9.81 2.94
C VAL A 123 8.66 -9.34 4.34
N VAL A 124 7.48 -9.76 4.79
CA VAL A 124 6.96 -9.46 6.12
C VAL A 124 6.59 -10.75 6.82
N ILE A 125 6.69 -10.76 8.15
CA ILE A 125 6.18 -11.80 9.03
C ILE A 125 4.82 -11.33 9.49
N ASP A 126 3.81 -12.13 9.20
CA ASP A 126 2.42 -11.80 9.49
C ASP A 126 1.88 -12.67 10.60
N ARG A 127 1.41 -11.98 11.63
CA ARG A 127 0.87 -12.52 12.86
C ARG A 127 -0.53 -11.92 13.00
N ILE A 128 -1.37 -12.61 13.77
CA ILE A 128 -2.80 -12.30 13.92
C ILE A 128 -3.09 -10.80 14.13
N HIS A 129 -2.20 -10.08 14.82
CA HIS A 129 -2.35 -8.64 15.07
C HIS A 129 -1.16 -7.79 14.59
N THR A 130 -0.06 -8.38 14.12
CA THR A 130 1.15 -7.63 13.77
C THR A 130 1.75 -8.06 12.44
N VAL A 131 2.21 -7.06 11.68
CA VAL A 131 3.02 -7.27 10.49
C VAL A 131 4.41 -6.70 10.75
N THR A 132 5.42 -7.57 10.78
CA THR A 132 6.81 -7.19 11.05
C THR A 132 7.65 -7.36 9.79
N PRO A 133 8.36 -6.32 9.31
CA PRO A 133 9.28 -6.49 8.20
C PRO A 133 10.39 -7.50 8.53
N VAL A 134 10.70 -8.41 7.61
CA VAL A 134 11.89 -9.26 7.72
C VAL A 134 13.12 -8.38 7.48
N THR A 135 14.08 -8.42 8.40
CA THR A 135 15.36 -7.72 8.24
C THR A 135 16.44 -8.65 7.66
N TYR A 136 17.50 -8.07 7.10
CA TYR A 136 18.66 -8.87 6.66
C TYR A 136 19.33 -9.62 7.82
N ASP A 137 19.27 -9.09 9.04
CA ASP A 137 19.78 -9.77 10.24
C ASP A 137 18.96 -11.01 10.61
N MET A 138 17.63 -10.98 10.39
CA MET A 138 16.77 -12.15 10.54
C MET A 138 17.08 -13.18 9.45
N LEU A 139 17.17 -12.74 8.20
CA LEU A 139 17.47 -13.61 7.06
C LEU A 139 18.82 -14.33 7.24
N ALA A 140 19.85 -13.66 7.77
CA ALA A 140 21.16 -14.27 8.04
C ALA A 140 21.11 -15.47 9.00
N GLN A 141 20.03 -15.62 9.77
CA GLN A 141 19.83 -16.72 10.72
C GLN A 141 19.01 -17.88 10.12
N TRP A 142 18.46 -17.71 8.92
CA TRP A 142 17.61 -18.70 8.28
C TRP A 142 18.39 -19.53 7.24
N PRO A 143 18.08 -20.82 7.09
CA PRO A 143 18.71 -21.69 6.08
C PRO A 143 18.06 -21.49 4.69
N ILE A 144 17.89 -20.24 4.25
CA ILE A 144 17.28 -19.88 2.96
C ILE A 144 17.96 -18.64 2.37
N GLY A 145 18.13 -18.61 1.05
CA GLY A 145 18.62 -17.41 0.35
C GLY A 145 17.52 -16.38 0.14
N GLU A 146 17.90 -15.12 -0.10
CA GLU A 146 16.95 -14.02 -0.32
C GLU A 146 15.98 -14.31 -1.48
N TRP A 147 16.47 -14.83 -2.60
CA TRP A 147 15.65 -15.17 -3.76
C TRP A 147 14.58 -16.20 -3.43
N ASP A 148 14.96 -17.27 -2.72
CA ASP A 148 14.07 -18.34 -2.32
C ASP A 148 13.09 -17.88 -1.24
N LEU A 149 13.49 -16.94 -0.37
CA LEU A 149 12.60 -16.32 0.60
C LEU A 149 11.48 -15.53 -0.08
N PHE A 150 11.80 -14.73 -1.10
CA PHE A 150 10.77 -14.06 -1.90
C PHE A 150 9.84 -15.05 -2.58
N ALA A 151 10.38 -16.10 -3.19
CA ALA A 151 9.58 -17.13 -3.84
C ALA A 151 8.67 -17.88 -2.85
N LEU A 152 9.14 -18.15 -1.63
CA LEU A 152 8.36 -18.74 -0.56
C LEU A 152 7.23 -17.81 -0.10
N ALA A 153 7.56 -16.56 0.20
CA ALA A 153 6.61 -15.58 0.69
C ALA A 153 5.54 -15.24 -0.37
N ASP A 154 5.91 -15.19 -1.64
CA ASP A 154 5.00 -15.06 -2.78
C ASP A 154 4.02 -16.24 -2.87
N ARG A 155 4.50 -17.47 -2.69
CA ARG A 155 3.64 -18.66 -2.66
C ARG A 155 2.67 -18.65 -1.47
N ASN A 156 3.11 -18.17 -0.31
CA ASN A 156 2.25 -18.07 0.86
C ASN A 156 1.10 -17.09 0.60
N VAL A 157 1.39 -15.91 0.04
CA VAL A 157 0.33 -14.94 -0.34
C VAL A 157 -0.65 -15.56 -1.34
N TYR A 158 -0.13 -16.23 -2.37
CA TYR A 158 -0.99 -16.87 -3.36
C TYR A 158 -1.88 -17.98 -2.75
N ALA A 159 -1.39 -18.66 -1.71
CA ALA A 159 -2.13 -19.70 -0.99
C ALA A 159 -3.16 -19.13 0.01
N ASP A 160 -3.00 -17.89 0.48
CA ASP A 160 -3.92 -17.23 1.42
C ASP A 160 -5.30 -16.97 0.79
N GLY A 161 -5.40 -16.93 -0.54
CA GLY A 161 -6.68 -16.86 -1.25
C GLY A 161 -6.64 -16.07 -2.54
N GLY A 162 -7.79 -16.02 -3.22
CA GLY A 162 -8.00 -15.22 -4.43
C GLY A 162 -8.39 -13.78 -4.12
N VAL A 163 -8.40 -12.96 -5.17
CA VAL A 163 -8.93 -11.59 -5.12
C VAL A 163 -10.42 -11.59 -5.48
N GLU A 164 -11.18 -10.71 -4.86
CA GLU A 164 -12.54 -10.37 -5.30
C GLU A 164 -12.45 -9.33 -6.41
N ILE A 165 -13.25 -9.52 -7.46
CA ILE A 165 -13.22 -8.66 -8.66
C ILE A 165 -14.60 -8.08 -8.87
N GLN A 166 -14.68 -6.75 -8.89
CA GLN A 166 -15.88 -6.00 -9.23
C GLN A 166 -15.59 -5.11 -10.43
N TYR A 167 -16.51 -5.01 -11.38
CA TYR A 167 -16.34 -4.15 -12.55
C TYR A 167 -17.19 -2.90 -12.40
N ALA A 168 -16.56 -1.74 -12.53
CA ALA A 168 -17.22 -0.45 -12.45
C ALA A 168 -17.06 0.31 -13.77
N ARG A 169 -18.13 1.04 -14.13
CA ARG A 169 -18.08 2.11 -15.13
C ARG A 169 -18.13 3.44 -14.40
N PHE A 170 -17.31 4.38 -14.84
CA PHE A 170 -17.28 5.73 -14.27
C PHE A 170 -18.07 6.66 -15.18
N ASP A 171 -19.01 7.40 -14.59
CA ASP A 171 -19.86 8.36 -15.29
C ASP A 171 -19.13 9.72 -15.40
N VAL A 172 -18.09 9.74 -16.23
CA VAL A 172 -17.27 10.93 -16.54
C VAL A 172 -16.90 10.95 -18.02
N ASP A 173 -16.85 12.13 -18.64
CA ASP A 173 -16.61 12.27 -20.10
C ASP A 173 -15.36 11.54 -20.59
N VAL A 174 -14.27 11.57 -19.81
CA VAL A 174 -13.01 10.89 -20.16
C VAL A 174 -13.11 9.37 -20.13
N ALA A 175 -14.11 8.81 -19.45
CA ALA A 175 -14.38 7.38 -19.38
C ALA A 175 -15.37 6.89 -20.45
N ASP A 176 -15.94 7.79 -21.27
CA ASP A 176 -16.92 7.41 -22.28
C ASP A 176 -16.31 6.46 -23.34
N GLY A 177 -17.03 5.38 -23.62
CA GLY A 177 -16.59 4.30 -24.50
C GLY A 177 -15.45 3.42 -23.96
N LEU A 178 -14.98 3.60 -22.71
CA LEU A 178 -13.99 2.70 -22.11
C LEU A 178 -14.64 1.38 -21.64
N ALA A 179 -13.88 0.28 -21.73
CA ALA A 179 -14.20 -0.95 -21.02
C ALA A 179 -14.32 -0.69 -19.50
N PRO A 180 -15.14 -1.49 -18.78
CA PRO A 180 -15.22 -1.39 -17.32
C PRO A 180 -13.84 -1.54 -16.66
N ILE A 181 -13.56 -0.70 -15.67
CA ILE A 181 -12.37 -0.82 -14.82
C ILE A 181 -12.69 -1.86 -13.74
N ALA A 182 -11.76 -2.79 -13.53
CA ALA A 182 -11.86 -3.77 -12.46
C ALA A 182 -11.32 -3.17 -11.15
N LEU A 183 -12.12 -3.24 -10.09
CA LEU A 183 -11.71 -3.06 -8.71
C LEU A 183 -11.40 -4.44 -8.14
N LEU A 184 -10.15 -4.63 -7.73
CA LEU A 184 -9.70 -5.79 -6.99
C LEU A 184 -9.65 -5.43 -5.51
N THR A 185 -10.31 -6.25 -4.71
CA THR A 185 -10.28 -6.26 -3.24
C THR A 185 -9.89 -7.66 -2.76
N GLY A 186 -9.59 -7.84 -1.49
CA GLY A 186 -9.33 -9.18 -0.95
C GLY A 186 -8.38 -9.19 0.25
N PRO A 187 -7.44 -10.15 0.30
CA PRO A 187 -6.65 -10.42 1.50
C PRO A 187 -5.73 -9.24 1.88
N GLU A 188 -5.24 -9.23 3.12
CA GLU A 188 -4.31 -8.19 3.66
C GLU A 188 -3.07 -7.94 2.78
N TYR A 189 -2.71 -8.90 1.93
CA TYR A 189 -1.58 -8.88 0.99
C TYR A 189 -1.95 -8.60 -0.47
N LEU A 190 -3.14 -8.04 -0.73
CA LEU A 190 -3.67 -7.75 -2.07
C LEU A 190 -2.64 -7.15 -3.03
N THR A 191 -1.85 -6.19 -2.57
CA THR A 191 -0.86 -5.49 -3.42
C THR A 191 0.16 -6.42 -4.08
N ALA A 192 0.52 -7.55 -3.45
CA ALA A 192 1.42 -8.53 -4.05
C ALA A 192 0.80 -9.21 -5.28
N HIS A 193 -0.53 -9.30 -5.36
CA HIS A 193 -1.25 -9.83 -6.51
C HIS A 193 -1.03 -9.02 -7.80
N ALA A 194 -0.52 -7.80 -7.70
CA ALA A 194 -0.10 -7.03 -8.88
C ALA A 194 0.94 -7.80 -9.73
N ARG A 195 1.75 -8.68 -9.14
CA ARG A 195 2.73 -9.49 -9.90
C ARG A 195 2.07 -10.57 -10.76
N TRP A 196 0.89 -11.03 -10.36
CA TRP A 196 0.12 -12.10 -10.99
C TRP A 196 -1.13 -11.56 -11.71
N LEU A 197 -1.14 -10.30 -12.14
CA LEU A 197 -2.32 -9.72 -12.79
C LEU A 197 -2.81 -10.53 -14.00
N GLY A 198 -1.88 -11.14 -14.75
CA GLY A 198 -2.21 -12.01 -15.88
C GLY A 198 -2.94 -13.31 -15.52
N ASP A 199 -2.96 -13.71 -14.25
CA ASP A 199 -3.70 -14.87 -13.78
C ASP A 199 -5.18 -14.52 -13.50
N TYR A 200 -5.54 -13.23 -13.52
CA TYR A 200 -6.89 -12.74 -13.29
C TYR A 200 -7.55 -12.26 -14.59
N PRO A 201 -8.89 -12.36 -14.72
CA PRO A 201 -9.63 -11.94 -15.91
C PRO A 201 -9.78 -10.39 -16.01
N VAL A 202 -8.69 -9.66 -15.80
CA VAL A 202 -8.64 -8.19 -15.76
C VAL A 202 -7.57 -7.60 -16.68
N THR A 203 -6.87 -8.46 -17.43
CA THR A 203 -5.88 -8.05 -18.44
C THR A 203 -6.45 -8.22 -19.85
N GLY A 204 -6.08 -7.30 -20.74
CA GLY A 204 -6.35 -7.42 -22.18
C GLY A 204 -5.20 -8.10 -22.93
N PRO A 205 -5.29 -8.26 -24.26
CA PRO A 205 -4.26 -8.89 -25.08
C PRO A 205 -2.89 -8.23 -24.97
N HIS A 206 -2.85 -6.94 -24.63
CA HIS A 206 -1.62 -6.16 -24.51
C HIS A 206 -1.22 -5.89 -23.05
N GLY A 207 -1.86 -6.56 -22.08
CA GLY A 207 -1.61 -6.39 -20.65
C GLY A 207 -2.67 -5.53 -19.94
N ALA A 208 -2.26 -4.81 -18.90
CA ALA A 208 -3.14 -3.95 -18.12
C ALA A 208 -2.42 -2.72 -17.60
N VAL A 209 -3.13 -1.60 -17.45
CA VAL A 209 -2.67 -0.48 -16.62
C VAL A 209 -3.43 -0.47 -15.31
N PHE A 210 -2.76 -0.14 -14.21
CA PHE A 210 -3.36 -0.24 -12.88
C PHE A 210 -2.79 0.77 -11.90
N ILE A 211 -3.49 0.97 -10.79
CA ILE A 211 -3.05 1.78 -9.65
C ILE A 211 -3.15 0.96 -8.36
N LEU A 212 -2.27 1.27 -7.41
CA LEU A 212 -2.27 0.72 -6.04
C LEU A 212 -2.49 1.88 -5.06
N PRO A 213 -3.72 2.43 -4.98
CA PRO A 213 -3.97 3.61 -4.18
C PRO A 213 -3.72 3.38 -2.68
N ALA A 214 -4.15 2.23 -2.18
CA ALA A 214 -4.03 1.81 -0.79
C ALA A 214 -3.67 0.32 -0.70
N LYS A 215 -3.47 -0.17 0.53
CA LYS A 215 -3.11 -1.58 0.76
C LYS A 215 -4.23 -2.57 0.40
N GLU A 216 -5.49 -2.12 0.42
CA GLU A 216 -6.70 -2.98 0.35
C GLU A 216 -7.45 -2.85 -0.99
N SER A 217 -6.99 -1.99 -1.90
CA SER A 217 -7.65 -1.77 -3.18
C SER A 217 -6.66 -1.62 -4.32
N MET A 218 -7.02 -2.19 -5.47
CA MET A 218 -6.29 -2.06 -6.73
C MET A 218 -7.28 -1.87 -7.86
N TYR A 219 -7.07 -0.84 -8.70
CA TYR A 219 -7.91 -0.61 -9.89
C TYR A 219 -7.11 -0.97 -11.13
N VAL A 220 -7.72 -1.76 -12.02
CA VAL A 220 -7.06 -2.36 -13.19
C VAL A 220 -7.91 -2.11 -14.43
N TYR A 221 -7.26 -1.65 -15.50
CA TYR A 221 -7.85 -1.49 -16.81
C TYR A 221 -7.19 -2.45 -17.82
N PRO A 222 -7.95 -3.32 -18.50
CA PRO A 222 -7.41 -4.21 -19.52
C PRO A 222 -7.01 -3.40 -20.76
N VAL A 223 -5.79 -3.58 -21.26
CA VAL A 223 -5.35 -2.87 -22.48
C VAL A 223 -5.75 -3.67 -23.72
N THR A 224 -6.64 -3.08 -24.53
CA THR A 224 -7.08 -3.64 -25.81
C THR A 224 -6.60 -2.84 -27.02
N GLY A 225 -6.18 -1.58 -26.82
CA GLY A 225 -5.69 -0.67 -27.84
C GLY A 225 -5.35 0.71 -27.28
N LEU A 226 -5.44 1.75 -28.12
CA LEU A 226 -5.03 3.13 -27.77
C LEU A 226 -5.95 3.81 -26.74
N GLU A 227 -7.11 3.25 -26.43
CA GLU A 227 -8.00 3.74 -25.39
C GLU A 227 -7.35 3.76 -23.99
N VAL A 228 -6.27 3.00 -23.80
CA VAL A 228 -5.43 3.01 -22.60
C VAL A 228 -4.94 4.41 -22.22
N ILE A 229 -4.75 5.31 -23.20
CA ILE A 229 -4.34 6.69 -22.91
C ILE A 229 -5.39 7.41 -22.07
N ARG A 230 -6.67 7.22 -22.41
CA ARG A 230 -7.81 7.79 -21.66
C ARG A 230 -7.99 7.09 -20.32
N SER A 231 -7.79 5.77 -20.26
CA SER A 231 -7.91 5.03 -19.00
C SER A 231 -6.83 5.41 -17.99
N VAL A 232 -5.61 5.72 -18.42
CA VAL A 232 -4.55 6.27 -17.56
C VAL A 232 -5.02 7.57 -16.90
N THR A 233 -5.75 8.44 -17.62
CA THR A 233 -6.32 9.65 -17.04
C THR A 233 -7.34 9.35 -15.95
N VAL A 234 -8.28 8.43 -16.21
CA VAL A 234 -9.27 7.98 -15.21
C VAL A 234 -8.58 7.42 -13.96
N LEU A 235 -7.62 6.52 -14.15
CA LEU A 235 -6.86 5.91 -13.06
C LEU A 235 -6.05 6.94 -12.28
N ALA A 236 -5.48 7.95 -12.94
CA ALA A 236 -4.74 9.02 -12.27
C ALA A 236 -5.64 9.85 -11.33
N HIS A 237 -6.88 10.16 -11.75
CA HIS A 237 -7.86 10.84 -10.89
C HIS A 237 -8.23 9.99 -9.67
N LEU A 238 -8.48 8.69 -9.87
CA LEU A 238 -8.73 7.77 -8.76
C LEU A 238 -7.54 7.71 -7.81
N ALA A 239 -6.32 7.58 -8.34
CA ALA A 239 -5.12 7.47 -7.53
C ALA A 239 -4.84 8.72 -6.68
N VAL A 240 -5.13 9.92 -7.18
CA VAL A 240 -5.02 11.16 -6.40
C VAL A 240 -6.12 11.24 -5.35
N SER A 241 -7.36 10.90 -5.71
CA SER A 241 -8.49 10.89 -4.78
C SER A 241 -8.23 9.95 -3.59
N HIS A 242 -7.84 8.71 -3.86
CA HIS A 242 -7.55 7.75 -2.80
C HIS A 242 -6.29 8.11 -2.02
N ALA A 243 -5.23 8.60 -2.64
CA ALA A 243 -4.03 9.00 -1.89
C ALA A 243 -4.30 10.13 -0.87
N ALA A 244 -5.33 10.95 -1.11
CA ALA A 244 -5.77 11.98 -0.19
C ALA A 244 -6.63 11.40 0.97
N ASN A 245 -7.47 10.41 0.68
CA ASN A 245 -8.56 9.99 1.57
C ASN A 245 -8.30 8.64 2.28
N ASP A 246 -7.53 7.75 1.67
CA ASP A 246 -7.37 6.38 2.16
C ASP A 246 -6.25 6.27 3.22
N PRO A 247 -6.42 5.37 4.20
CA PRO A 247 -5.34 5.04 5.11
C PRO A 247 -4.24 4.27 4.36
N TRP A 248 -2.99 4.47 4.80
CA TRP A 248 -1.79 3.83 4.24
C TRP A 248 -1.63 3.90 2.70
N PRO A 249 -1.56 5.11 2.12
CA PRO A 249 -1.35 5.25 0.68
C PRO A 249 0.01 4.69 0.28
N ILE A 250 0.06 4.03 -0.87
CA ILE A 250 1.33 3.55 -1.45
C ILE A 250 1.93 4.70 -2.26
N ASN A 251 1.34 5.03 -3.41
CA ASN A 251 1.58 6.24 -4.18
C ASN A 251 0.45 6.45 -5.19
N SER A 252 0.39 7.62 -5.81
CA SER A 252 -0.64 7.95 -6.81
C SER A 252 -0.28 7.51 -8.23
N TRP A 253 0.76 6.72 -8.43
CA TRP A 253 1.31 6.46 -9.78
C TRP A 253 0.52 5.38 -10.52
N VAL A 254 0.56 5.43 -11.85
CA VAL A 254 -0.06 4.42 -12.73
C VAL A 254 1.03 3.48 -13.23
N TYR A 255 0.79 2.18 -13.12
CA TYR A 255 1.72 1.12 -13.51
C TYR A 255 1.19 0.36 -14.73
N LEU A 256 2.10 -0.22 -15.48
CA LEU A 256 1.84 -1.15 -16.57
C LEU A 256 2.21 -2.56 -16.11
N TRP A 257 1.27 -3.50 -16.23
CA TRP A 257 1.57 -4.92 -16.21
C TRP A 257 1.57 -5.45 -17.65
N HIS A 258 2.66 -6.08 -18.06
CA HIS A 258 2.79 -6.67 -19.38
C HIS A 258 3.77 -7.85 -19.33
N ASN A 259 3.35 -9.01 -19.85
CA ASN A 259 4.17 -10.24 -19.93
C ASN A 259 4.84 -10.62 -18.59
N GLY A 260 4.07 -10.61 -17.50
CA GLY A 260 4.55 -10.98 -16.17
C GLY A 260 5.49 -9.96 -15.51
N SER A 261 5.66 -8.78 -16.11
CA SER A 261 6.51 -7.70 -15.60
C SER A 261 5.70 -6.47 -15.23
N LEU A 262 6.17 -5.76 -14.20
CA LEU A 262 5.62 -4.48 -13.76
C LEU A 262 6.54 -3.34 -14.19
N ASP A 263 5.96 -2.25 -14.66
CA ASP A 263 6.67 -1.03 -15.00
C ASP A 263 5.86 0.21 -14.65
N LEU A 264 6.50 1.37 -14.66
CA LEU A 264 5.85 2.65 -14.43
C LEU A 264 5.28 3.19 -15.74
N ALA A 265 3.95 3.33 -15.81
CA ALA A 265 3.29 3.96 -16.94
C ALA A 265 3.37 5.49 -16.84
N ALA A 266 2.97 6.04 -15.69
CA ALA A 266 2.99 7.48 -15.45
C ALA A 266 3.18 7.82 -13.97
N THR A 267 3.94 8.87 -13.69
CA THR A 267 3.84 9.55 -12.39
C THR A 267 2.66 10.50 -12.39
N VAL A 268 2.04 10.66 -11.23
CA VAL A 268 0.84 11.48 -11.06
C VAL A 268 1.01 12.36 -9.85
N ARG A 269 0.61 13.63 -9.98
CA ARG A 269 0.59 14.60 -8.89
C ARG A 269 -0.70 15.41 -8.91
N PRO A 270 -1.25 15.77 -7.74
CA PRO A 270 -2.30 16.78 -7.69
C PRO A 270 -1.76 18.12 -8.23
N SER A 271 -2.58 18.84 -8.97
CA SER A 271 -2.33 20.22 -9.42
C SER A 271 -3.56 21.08 -9.10
N ASP A 272 -3.41 22.41 -9.20
CA ASP A 272 -4.51 23.35 -8.91
C ASP A 272 -5.72 23.14 -9.84
N ASP A 273 -5.45 22.73 -11.09
CA ASP A 273 -6.47 22.49 -12.13
C ASP A 273 -6.83 21.00 -12.29
N GLY A 274 -6.45 20.15 -11.33
CA GLY A 274 -6.79 18.72 -11.32
C GLY A 274 -5.59 17.82 -11.08
N VAL A 275 -5.14 17.12 -12.13
CA VAL A 275 -4.11 16.09 -12.01
C VAL A 275 -3.04 16.29 -13.07
N GLU A 276 -1.79 16.42 -12.64
CA GLU A 276 -0.62 16.40 -13.52
C GLU A 276 -0.18 14.96 -13.75
N ILE A 277 -0.31 14.49 -15.00
CA ILE A 277 0.11 13.16 -15.43
C ILE A 277 1.39 13.30 -16.27
N ARG A 278 2.45 12.60 -15.86
CA ARG A 278 3.71 12.54 -16.63
C ARG A 278 4.00 11.09 -17.01
N PRO A 279 3.65 10.68 -18.25
CA PRO A 279 4.00 9.37 -18.79
C PRO A 279 5.51 9.15 -18.82
N THR A 280 5.94 7.91 -18.66
CA THR A 280 7.35 7.55 -18.85
C THR A 280 7.67 7.40 -20.35
N PRO A 281 8.92 7.61 -20.77
CA PRO A 281 9.32 7.35 -22.17
C PRO A 281 9.00 5.91 -22.60
N ARG A 282 9.24 4.95 -21.70
CA ARG A 282 8.97 3.53 -21.95
C ARG A 282 7.48 3.23 -22.15
N PHE A 283 6.61 3.94 -21.44
CA PHE A 283 5.17 3.84 -21.70
C PHE A 283 4.80 4.43 -23.06
N GLY A 284 5.42 5.56 -23.45
CA GLY A 284 5.26 6.12 -24.81
C GLY A 284 5.66 5.14 -25.91
N ASP A 285 6.80 4.46 -25.75
CA ASP A 285 7.24 3.41 -26.68
C ASP A 285 6.23 2.26 -26.75
N TYR A 286 5.71 1.82 -25.59
CA TYR A 286 4.65 0.80 -25.54
C TYR A 286 3.38 1.24 -26.29
N ILE A 287 2.91 2.48 -26.10
CA ILE A 287 1.74 3.00 -26.82
C ILE A 287 1.95 2.98 -28.35
N ASN A 288 3.14 3.36 -28.82
CA ASN A 288 3.45 3.31 -30.26
C ASN A 288 3.31 1.89 -30.82
N THR A 289 3.72 0.86 -30.06
CA THR A 289 3.54 -0.54 -30.48
C THR A 289 2.08 -0.96 -30.63
N LEU A 290 1.14 -0.32 -29.91
CA LEU A 290 -0.30 -0.60 -30.06
C LEU A 290 -0.85 -0.02 -31.36
N GLY A 291 -0.41 1.19 -31.74
CA GLY A 291 -0.84 1.86 -32.97
C GLY A 291 -0.36 1.18 -34.24
N ASP A 292 0.77 0.47 -34.18
CA ASP A 292 1.30 -0.32 -35.31
C ASP A 292 0.58 -1.68 -35.49
N THR A 293 -0.28 -2.07 -34.54
CA THR A 293 -1.04 -3.33 -34.56
C THR A 293 -2.49 -3.22 -35.05
N GLU A 294 -2.98 -2.02 -35.40
CA GLU A 294 -4.26 -1.87 -36.09
C GLU A 294 -4.12 -2.24 -37.59
N PRO A 295 -4.89 -3.23 -38.11
CA PRO A 295 -4.93 -3.53 -39.54
C PRO A 295 -5.66 -2.47 -40.39
#